data_AF-A0A4V1UNT3-F1
#
_entry.id   AF-A0A4V1UNT3-F1
#
_cell.length_a   1.000
_cell.length_b   1.000
_cell.length_c   1.000
_cell.angle_alpha   90.00
_cell.angle_beta   90.00
_cell.angle_gamma   90.00
#
_symmetry.space_group_name_H-M   'P 1'
#
loop_
_entity.id
_entity.type
_entity.pdbx_description
1 polymer ?
#
loop_
_entity_poly.entity_id
_entity_poly.type
_entity_poly.pdbx_seq_one_letter_code
_entity_poly.pdbx_strand_id
1 'polypeptide(L)' 'IDEIPMAYKDIDAVMAAQSDLVEVVHTLKQVVCVKG' A
#
# COMPACT_ATOMS: atom_id res chain seq x y z
N ILE A 1 1.28 17.64 0.89
CA ILE A 1 0.67 17.02 -0.32
C ILE A 1 1.35 15.69 -0.61
N ASP A 2 2.64 15.54 -0.29
CA ASP A 2 3.45 14.34 -0.58
C ASP A 2 2.93 13.01 -0.02
N GLU A 3 1.97 13.03 0.91
CA GLU A 3 1.45 11.83 1.57
C GLU A 3 -0.06 11.62 1.39
N ILE A 4 -0.67 12.29 0.41
CA ILE A 4 -2.04 11.94 0.01
C ILE A 4 -2.01 10.66 -0.84
N PRO A 5 -3.05 9.82 -0.83
CA PRO A 5 -3.01 8.52 -1.53
C PRO A 5 -2.61 8.63 -3.01
N MET A 6 -3.07 9.66 -3.71
CA MET A 6 -2.76 9.92 -5.13
C MET A 6 -1.30 10.35 -5.39
N ALA A 7 -0.51 10.65 -4.35
CA ALA A 7 0.92 10.91 -4.49
C ALA A 7 1.75 9.62 -4.60
N TYR A 8 1.17 8.46 -4.27
CA TYR A 8 1.83 7.15 -4.34
C TYR A 8 1.25 6.29 -5.47
N LYS A 9 2.00 5.24 -5.81
CA LYS A 9 1.51 4.17 -6.69
C LYS A 9 0.42 3.38 -5.98
N ASP A 10 -0.48 2.80 -6.76
CA ASP A 10 -1.44 1.82 -6.26
C ASP A 10 -0.68 0.62 -5.68
N ILE A 11 -0.96 0.30 -4.42
CA ILE A 11 -0.33 -0.81 -3.71
C ILE A 11 -0.67 -2.15 -4.36
N ASP A 12 -1.89 -2.31 -4.89
CA ASP A 12 -2.31 -3.57 -5.51
C ASP A 12 -1.50 -3.84 -6.79
N ALA A 13 -1.21 -2.79 -7.57
CA ALA A 13 -0.35 -2.90 -8.75
C ALA A 13 1.10 -3.25 -8.39
N VAL A 14 1.63 -2.71 -7.28
CA VAL A 14 2.98 -3.01 -6.81
C VAL A 14 3.07 -4.47 -6.32
N MET A 15 2.09 -4.94 -5.56
CA MET A 15 2.09 -6.32 -5.05
C MET A 15 1.94 -7.34 -6.18
N ALA A 16 1.11 -7.05 -7.18
CA ALA A 16 0.97 -7.92 -8.36
C ALA A 16 2.29 -8.07 -9.15
N ALA A 17 3.10 -7.02 -9.24
CA ALA A 17 4.37 -7.05 -9.96
C ALA A 17 5.46 -7.90 -9.27
N GLN A 18 5.27 -8.25 -7.99
CA GLN A 18 6.24 -9.02 -7.21
C GLN A 18 5.67 -10.35 -6.70
N SER A 19 4.54 -10.82 -7.24
CA SER A 19 3.84 -12.04 -6.80
C SER A 19 4.75 -13.28 -6.73
N ASP A 20 5.76 -13.34 -7.58
CA ASP A 20 6.65 -14.50 -7.70
C ASP A 20 7.77 -14.48 -6.65
N LEU A 21 7.93 -13.36 -5.92
CA LEU A 21 8.99 -13.13 -4.94
C LEU A 21 8.46 -12.94 -3.52
N VAL A 22 7.18 -12.62 -3.35
CA VAL A 22 6.58 -12.33 -2.04
C VAL A 22 5.20 -12.99 -1.89
N GLU A 23 4.88 -13.40 -0.66
CA GLU A 23 3.58 -13.96 -0.29
C GLU A 23 2.83 -12.97 0.61
N VAL A 24 1.55 -12.72 0.30
CA VAL A 24 0.70 -11.87 1.15
C VAL A 24 0.14 -12.70 2.28
N VAL A 25 0.66 -12.49 3.48
CA VAL A 25 0.17 -13.21 4.66
C VAL A 25 -1.13 -12.60 5.19
N HIS A 26 -1.23 -11.26 5.22
CA HIS A 26 -2.41 -10.52 5.67
C HIS A 26 -2.51 -9.16 4.96
N THR A 27 -3.73 -8.66 4.76
CA THR A 27 -4.01 -7.30 4.24
C THR A 27 -4.66 -6.46 5.33
N LEU A 28 -4.15 -5.25 5.55
CA LEU A 28 -4.69 -4.33 6.55
C LEU A 28 -5.32 -3.12 5.87
N LYS A 29 -6.49 -2.70 6.36
CA LYS A 29 -7.18 -1.49 5.93
C LYS A 29 -7.03 -0.40 6.98
N GLN A 30 -6.47 0.73 6.58
CA GLN A 30 -6.36 1.89 7.46
C GLN A 30 -7.74 2.49 7.75
N VAL A 31 -8.01 2.78 9.03
CA VAL A 31 -9.24 3.44 9.48
C VAL A 31 -8.99 4.90 9.88
N VAL A 32 -7.83 5.18 10.48
CA VAL A 32 -7.40 6.54 10.85
C VAL A 32 -5.90 6.67 10.64
N CYS A 33 -5.47 7.86 10.20
CA CYS A 33 -4.05 8.22 10.09
C CYS A 33 -3.82 9.45 10.96
N VAL A 34 -2.99 9.33 12.00
CA VAL A 34 -2.59 10.46 12.84
C VAL A 34 -1.16 10.81 12.48
N LYS A 35 -0.92 12.07 12.14
CA LYS A 35 0.40 12.62 11.80
C LYS A 35 0.84 13.57 12.93
N GLY A 36 2.14 13.57 13.23
CA GLY A 36 2.79 14.48 14.17
C GLY A 36 3.57 15.56 13.45
#